data_AF-A0A2T4GN93-F1
#
_entry.id   AF-A0A2T4GN93-F1
#
_cell.length_a   1.000
_cell.length_b   1.000
_cell.length_c   1.000
_cell.angle_alpha   90.00
_cell.angle_beta   90.00
_cell.angle_gamma   90.00
#
_symmetry.space_group_name_H-M   'P 1'
#
loop_
_entity.id
_entity.type
_entity.pdbx_description
1 polymer ?
#
loop_
_entity_poly.entity_id
_entity_poly.type
_entity_poly.pdbx_seq_one_letter_code
_entity_poly.pdbx_strand_id
1 'polypeptide(L)'
;MAPPDLNDAQRAILRNSGIEELWDKIFENWSPGHRIPMPDMTRHTFVESSISIGRLKCNQPPRGDYLVPCPKYRKERATVYLAVKRDENDNTAFLWCDKKGEPVKRSEIILRRDVDLDRLKEMLCEDYNNNECYFIDEYNEAIKIAHGRTVLAFLIARAHRDGGRDRSPVHFYEETFRYKAHVFCFEDDPEINGDD
;
A
#
# COMPACT_ATOMS: atom_id res chain seq x y z
N MET A 1 -10.74 19.99 -19.32
CA MET A 1 -10.03 21.23 -19.74
C MET A 1 -8.57 20.86 -19.87
N ALA A 2 -7.96 21.07 -21.04
CA ALA A 2 -6.53 20.80 -21.22
C ALA A 2 -5.71 21.72 -20.29
N PRO A 3 -4.49 21.32 -19.86
CA PRO A 3 -3.58 22.25 -19.20
C PRO A 3 -3.47 23.52 -20.06
N PRO A 4 -3.42 24.72 -19.45
CA PRO A 4 -3.24 25.95 -20.23
C PRO A 4 -1.97 25.82 -21.05
N ASP A 5 -2.03 26.20 -22.33
CA ASP A 5 -0.87 26.14 -23.22
C ASP A 5 0.26 27.01 -22.66
N LEU A 6 1.24 26.35 -22.08
CA LEU A 6 2.46 26.96 -21.58
C LEU A 6 3.35 27.30 -22.78
N ASN A 7 3.89 28.51 -22.79
CA ASN A 7 4.92 28.86 -23.76
C ASN A 7 6.24 28.14 -23.44
N ASP A 8 7.16 28.09 -24.41
CA ASP A 8 8.43 27.36 -24.27
C ASP A 8 9.27 27.83 -23.08
N ALA A 9 9.21 29.12 -22.73
CA ALA A 9 9.91 29.67 -21.57
C ALA A 9 9.31 29.14 -20.26
N GLN A 10 7.99 29.04 -20.15
CA GLN A 10 7.30 28.49 -18.98
C GLN A 10 7.54 26.99 -18.85
N ARG A 11 7.50 26.23 -19.96
CA ARG A 11 7.86 24.80 -19.98
C ARG A 11 9.31 24.59 -19.56
N ALA A 12 10.24 25.39 -20.08
CA ALA A 12 11.66 25.31 -19.70
C ALA A 12 11.89 25.61 -18.21
N ILE A 13 11.16 26.58 -17.62
CA ILE A 13 11.20 26.85 -16.18
C ILE A 13 10.70 25.63 -15.38
N LEU A 14 9.56 25.06 -15.77
CA LEU A 14 9.02 23.87 -15.09
C LEU A 14 9.94 22.66 -15.22
N ARG A 15 10.55 22.45 -16.40
CA ARG A 15 11.53 21.38 -16.64
C ARG A 15 12.77 21.54 -15.79
N ASN A 16 13.34 22.75 -15.76
CA ASN A 16 14.53 23.07 -14.95
C ASN A 16 14.25 22.96 -13.44
N SER A 17 12.99 23.11 -13.01
CA SER A 17 12.56 22.85 -11.63
C SER A 17 12.19 21.38 -11.34
N GLY A 18 12.14 20.52 -12.36
CA GLY A 18 11.71 19.11 -12.22
C GLY A 18 10.21 18.92 -11.98
N ILE A 19 9.36 19.88 -12.39
CA ILE A 19 7.92 19.93 -12.08
C ILE A 19 7.05 19.82 -13.34
N GLU A 20 7.64 19.80 -14.54
CA GLU A 20 6.90 19.70 -15.80
C GLU A 20 6.00 18.46 -15.86
N GLU A 21 6.49 17.29 -15.45
CA GLU A 21 5.68 16.05 -15.40
C GLU A 21 4.55 16.13 -14.37
N LEU A 22 4.80 16.76 -13.22
CA LEU A 22 3.76 16.97 -12.20
C LEU A 22 2.66 17.92 -12.72
N TRP A 23 3.03 18.92 -13.53
CA TRP A 23 2.10 19.86 -14.12
C TRP A 23 1.08 19.17 -15.02
N ASP A 24 1.54 18.29 -15.92
CA ASP A 24 0.64 17.56 -16.81
C ASP A 24 -0.28 16.61 -16.01
N LYS A 25 0.26 15.89 -15.02
CA LYS A 25 -0.51 15.00 -14.13
C LYS A 25 -1.58 15.73 -13.30
N ILE A 26 -1.37 17.01 -12.95
CA ILE A 26 -2.38 17.83 -12.25
C ILE A 26 -3.66 17.98 -13.08
N PHE A 27 -3.57 18.13 -14.39
CA PHE A 27 -4.74 18.33 -15.26
C PHE A 27 -5.31 17.04 -15.83
N GLU A 28 -4.59 15.93 -15.72
CA GLU A 28 -5.05 14.63 -16.19
C GLU A 28 -6.40 14.23 -15.54
N ASN A 29 -7.44 14.09 -16.36
CA ASN A 29 -8.80 13.73 -15.93
C ASN A 29 -9.40 14.64 -14.84
N TRP A 30 -8.90 15.88 -14.69
CA TRP A 30 -9.40 16.84 -13.72
C TRP A 30 -9.46 18.25 -14.32
N SER A 31 -10.31 19.12 -13.78
CA SER A 31 -10.30 20.54 -14.15
C SER A 31 -10.69 21.40 -12.96
N PRO A 32 -10.17 22.64 -12.88
CA PRO A 32 -10.53 23.60 -11.85
C PRO A 32 -12.06 23.79 -11.78
N GLY A 33 -12.63 23.60 -10.59
CA GLY A 33 -14.08 23.60 -10.36
C GLY A 33 -14.68 22.22 -10.11
N HIS A 34 -13.97 21.13 -10.43
CA HIS A 34 -14.38 19.78 -10.02
C HIS A 34 -13.83 19.42 -8.65
N ARG A 35 -14.55 18.52 -7.94
CA ARG A 35 -14.06 17.95 -6.69
C ARG A 35 -12.70 17.29 -6.92
N ILE A 36 -11.76 17.53 -6.01
CA ILE A 36 -10.44 16.93 -6.04
C ILE A 36 -10.56 15.51 -5.48
N PRO A 37 -10.25 14.46 -6.25
CA PRO A 37 -10.23 13.10 -5.73
C PRO A 37 -9.04 12.95 -4.78
N MET A 38 -9.30 12.52 -3.54
CA MET A 38 -8.24 12.15 -2.60
C MET A 38 -7.87 10.69 -2.83
N PRO A 39 -6.58 10.35 -2.92
CA PRO A 39 -6.16 8.97 -3.12
C PRO A 39 -6.41 8.13 -1.86
N ASP A 40 -6.76 6.87 -2.08
CA ASP A 40 -6.77 5.83 -1.06
C ASP A 40 -5.54 4.95 -1.24
N MET A 41 -4.92 4.53 -0.13
CA MET A 41 -3.75 3.65 -0.21
C MET A 41 -4.18 2.24 -0.58
N THR A 42 -3.57 1.69 -1.63
CA THR A 42 -3.69 0.28 -2.01
C THR A 42 -3.15 -0.59 -0.87
N ARG A 43 -3.90 -1.64 -0.52
CA ARG A 43 -3.48 -2.61 0.49
C ARG A 43 -2.92 -3.86 -0.21
N HIS A 44 -1.89 -4.44 0.38
CA HIS A 44 -1.39 -5.75 -0.03
C HIS A 44 -2.53 -6.77 -0.06
N THR A 45 -2.60 -7.50 -1.17
CA THR A 45 -3.41 -8.69 -1.29
C THR A 45 -2.72 -9.86 -0.58
N PHE A 46 -3.49 -10.89 -0.24
CA PHE A 46 -2.94 -12.09 0.38
C PHE A 46 -1.85 -12.74 -0.49
N VAL A 47 -1.94 -12.65 -1.82
CA VAL A 47 -0.96 -13.24 -2.72
C VAL A 47 0.36 -12.46 -2.69
N GLU A 48 0.30 -11.14 -2.59
CA GLU A 48 1.48 -10.27 -2.51
C GLU A 48 2.18 -10.35 -1.15
N SER A 49 1.49 -10.82 -0.12
CA SER A 49 2.00 -10.87 1.25
C SER A 49 2.07 -12.30 1.81
N SER A 50 2.05 -13.35 0.99
CA SER A 50 2.15 -14.72 1.49
C SER A 50 2.84 -15.71 0.55
N ILE A 51 3.42 -16.75 1.15
CA ILE A 51 4.08 -17.85 0.45
C ILE A 51 3.61 -19.21 0.95
N SER A 52 3.46 -20.18 0.05
CA SER A 52 3.06 -21.54 0.39
C SER A 52 4.23 -22.33 0.97
N ILE A 53 4.06 -22.85 2.18
CA ILE A 53 5.14 -23.46 2.98
C ILE A 53 4.97 -24.97 3.19
N GLY A 54 3.73 -25.48 3.09
CA GLY A 54 3.44 -26.81 3.61
C GLY A 54 1.98 -27.20 3.57
N ARG A 55 1.66 -28.19 4.40
CA ARG A 55 0.31 -28.76 4.53
C ARG A 55 -0.03 -29.06 5.98
N LEU A 56 -1.33 -29.08 6.29
CA LEU A 56 -1.80 -29.46 7.62
C LEU A 56 -1.64 -30.96 7.92
N LYS A 57 -1.20 -31.29 9.14
CA LYS A 57 -1.10 -32.65 9.71
C LYS A 57 -2.45 -33.28 10.02
N CYS A 58 -3.42 -32.45 10.42
CA CYS A 58 -4.75 -32.87 10.85
C CYS A 58 -5.79 -31.81 10.50
N ASN A 59 -7.06 -32.10 10.74
CA ASN A 59 -8.14 -31.13 10.58
C ASN A 59 -8.02 -30.02 11.66
N GLN A 60 -7.99 -28.76 11.24
CA GLN A 60 -8.01 -27.61 12.14
C GLN A 60 -9.22 -26.72 11.86
N PRO A 61 -10.46 -27.05 12.28
CA PRO A 61 -11.60 -26.16 12.03
C PRO A 61 -11.32 -24.72 12.52
N PRO A 62 -11.74 -23.68 11.76
CA PRO A 62 -11.61 -22.30 12.23
C PRO A 62 -12.23 -22.16 13.62
N ARG A 63 -11.59 -21.42 14.52
CA ARG A 63 -12.03 -21.21 15.92
C ARG A 63 -12.11 -22.46 16.80
N GLY A 64 -11.59 -23.61 16.33
CA GLY A 64 -11.58 -24.85 17.11
C GLY A 64 -12.96 -25.50 17.30
N ASP A 65 -13.97 -25.05 16.56
CA ASP A 65 -15.32 -25.61 16.66
C ASP A 65 -15.41 -26.94 15.88
N TYR A 66 -15.32 -28.04 16.62
CA TYR A 66 -15.43 -29.40 16.07
C TYR A 66 -16.88 -29.80 15.75
N LEU A 67 -17.87 -28.94 16.06
CA LEU A 67 -19.29 -29.22 15.80
C LEU A 67 -19.70 -28.94 14.35
N VAL A 68 -18.88 -28.20 13.59
CA VAL A 68 -19.12 -27.89 12.18
C VAL A 68 -18.20 -28.74 11.29
N PRO A 69 -18.68 -29.28 10.15
CA PRO A 69 -17.82 -29.98 9.21
C PRO A 69 -16.61 -29.12 8.83
N CYS A 70 -15.41 -29.63 9.13
CA CYS A 70 -14.17 -28.90 8.87
C CYS A 70 -14.09 -28.50 7.38
N PRO A 71 -13.95 -27.19 7.07
CA PRO A 71 -13.98 -26.74 5.69
C PRO A 71 -12.75 -27.24 4.93
N LYS A 72 -12.86 -27.40 3.61
CA LYS A 72 -11.80 -28.00 2.75
C LYS A 72 -10.41 -27.36 2.94
N TYR A 73 -10.35 -26.05 3.19
CA TYR A 73 -9.10 -25.32 3.38
C TYR A 73 -8.47 -25.46 4.78
N ARG A 74 -9.11 -26.23 5.66
CA ARG A 74 -8.64 -26.56 7.00
C ARG A 74 -8.61 -28.06 7.28
N LYS A 75 -8.91 -28.87 6.27
CA LYS A 75 -8.78 -30.33 6.38
C LYS A 75 -7.31 -30.74 6.38
N GLU A 76 -7.05 -31.94 6.87
CA GLU A 76 -5.77 -32.62 6.69
C GLU A 76 -5.27 -32.45 5.24
N ARG A 77 -3.98 -32.17 5.07
CA ARG A 77 -3.30 -31.94 3.80
C ARG A 77 -3.66 -30.63 3.07
N ALA A 78 -4.53 -29.79 3.61
CA ALA A 78 -4.76 -28.46 3.04
C ALA A 78 -3.47 -27.63 3.07
N THR A 79 -3.25 -26.84 2.03
CA THR A 79 -2.08 -25.97 1.90
C THR A 79 -2.06 -24.90 2.98
N VAL A 80 -0.87 -24.67 3.53
CA VAL A 80 -0.60 -23.67 4.55
C VAL A 80 0.38 -22.65 4.00
N TYR A 81 0.25 -21.42 4.47
CA TYR A 81 1.01 -20.26 4.03
C TYR A 81 1.70 -19.61 5.23
N LEU A 82 2.82 -18.97 4.94
CA LEU A 82 3.43 -17.96 5.80
C LEU A 82 3.10 -16.61 5.17
N ALA A 83 2.53 -15.69 5.95
CA ALA A 83 2.13 -14.38 5.46
C ALA A 83 2.75 -13.26 6.31
N VAL A 84 3.12 -12.14 5.67
CA VAL A 84 3.43 -10.89 6.37
C VAL A 84 2.12 -10.23 6.77
N LYS A 85 2.01 -9.87 8.04
CA LYS A 85 0.87 -9.13 8.59
C LYS A 85 1.36 -7.82 9.19
N ARG A 86 0.67 -6.74 8.81
CA ARG A 86 0.85 -5.40 9.36
C ARG A 86 -0.28 -5.08 10.34
N ASP A 87 0.06 -4.60 11.53
CA ASP A 87 -0.93 -4.15 12.51
C ASP A 87 -1.33 -2.67 12.30
N GLU A 88 -2.17 -2.13 13.19
CA GLU A 88 -2.63 -0.74 13.11
C GLU A 88 -1.55 0.30 13.46
N ASN A 89 -0.45 -0.15 14.08
CA ASN A 89 0.70 0.67 14.45
C ASN A 89 1.86 0.53 13.46
N ASP A 90 1.61 -0.06 12.30
CA ASP A 90 2.60 -0.32 11.26
C ASP A 90 3.72 -1.29 11.70
N ASN A 91 3.49 -2.13 12.70
CA ASN A 91 4.40 -3.23 13.02
C ASN A 91 4.12 -4.42 12.08
N THR A 92 5.19 -5.02 11.58
CA THR A 92 5.16 -6.22 10.74
C THR A 92 5.47 -7.46 11.57
N ALA A 93 4.85 -8.57 11.18
CA ALA A 93 5.05 -9.87 11.80
C ALA A 93 4.69 -11.00 10.82
N PHE A 94 5.23 -12.19 11.04
CA PHE A 94 4.86 -13.38 10.28
C PHE A 94 3.66 -14.10 10.91
N LEU A 95 2.75 -14.56 10.05
CA LEU A 95 1.57 -15.33 10.41
C LEU A 95 1.55 -16.66 9.67
N TRP A 96 1.50 -17.76 10.43
CA TRP A 96 1.19 -19.08 9.89
C TRP A 96 -0.31 -19.17 9.66
N CYS A 97 -0.75 -19.27 8.40
CA CYS A 97 -2.16 -19.16 8.05
C CYS A 97 -2.64 -20.14 6.97
N ASP A 98 -3.96 -20.28 6.88
CA ASP A 98 -4.60 -20.94 5.76
C ASP A 98 -4.71 -20.01 4.53
N LYS A 99 -5.29 -20.52 3.44
CA LYS A 99 -5.48 -19.74 2.20
C LYS A 99 -6.40 -18.51 2.32
N LYS A 100 -7.06 -18.32 3.46
CA LYS A 100 -7.92 -17.17 3.75
C LYS A 100 -7.22 -16.16 4.66
N GLY A 101 -5.96 -16.41 5.05
CA GLY A 101 -5.24 -15.58 6.00
C GLY A 101 -5.62 -15.85 7.47
N GLU A 102 -6.35 -16.94 7.75
CA GLU A 102 -6.74 -17.26 9.12
C GLU A 102 -5.65 -18.08 9.83
N PRO A 103 -5.32 -17.78 11.10
CA PRO A 103 -4.24 -18.45 11.82
C PRO A 103 -4.38 -19.97 11.87
N VAL A 104 -3.27 -20.70 11.66
CA VAL A 104 -3.13 -22.14 11.92
C VAL A 104 -2.09 -22.38 13.02
N LYS A 105 -2.17 -23.49 13.74
CA LYS A 105 -1.12 -23.85 14.71
C LYS A 105 0.13 -24.33 13.99
N ARG A 106 1.32 -23.80 14.37
CA ARG A 106 2.60 -24.19 13.76
C ARG A 106 2.96 -25.66 13.97
N SER A 107 2.77 -26.20 15.18
CA SER A 107 2.98 -27.63 15.53
C SER A 107 2.26 -28.60 14.60
N GLU A 108 1.16 -28.18 14.00
CA GLU A 108 0.28 -28.98 13.16
C GLU A 108 0.58 -28.84 11.65
N ILE A 109 1.72 -28.24 11.29
CA ILE A 109 2.13 -28.05 9.90
C ILE A 109 3.23 -29.06 9.55
N ILE A 110 3.09 -29.70 8.39
CA ILE A 110 4.17 -30.42 7.71
C ILE A 110 4.74 -29.46 6.68
N LEU A 111 5.96 -28.98 6.92
CA LEU A 111 6.74 -28.24 5.94
C LEU A 111 7.06 -29.13 4.74
N ARG A 112 7.13 -28.55 3.55
CA ARG A 112 7.63 -29.30 2.39
C ARG A 112 9.11 -29.63 2.60
N ARG A 113 9.57 -30.77 2.05
CA ARG A 113 10.95 -31.26 2.25
C ARG A 113 12.01 -30.37 1.63
N ASP A 114 11.64 -29.56 0.64
CA ASP A 114 12.49 -28.65 -0.12
C ASP A 114 12.48 -27.22 0.42
N VAL A 115 11.88 -26.99 1.60
CA VAL A 115 11.71 -25.66 2.18
C VAL A 115 12.78 -25.40 3.23
N ASP A 116 13.60 -24.40 2.96
CA ASP A 116 14.40 -23.68 3.95
C ASP A 116 13.59 -22.48 4.43
N LEU A 117 13.21 -22.48 5.72
CA LEU A 117 12.31 -21.48 6.26
C LEU A 117 12.93 -20.08 6.27
N ASP A 118 14.23 -19.98 6.56
CA ASP A 118 14.92 -18.70 6.66
C ASP A 118 14.97 -18.04 5.28
N ARG A 119 15.33 -18.83 4.26
CA ARG A 119 15.29 -18.39 2.86
C ARG A 119 13.88 -18.02 2.39
N LEU A 120 12.84 -18.74 2.83
CA LEU A 120 11.46 -18.38 2.47
C LEU A 120 11.03 -17.06 3.12
N LYS A 121 11.48 -16.77 4.34
CA LYS A 121 11.23 -15.48 4.99
C LYS A 121 11.92 -14.35 4.23
N GLU A 122 13.19 -14.53 3.86
CA GLU A 122 13.94 -13.56 3.04
C GLU A 122 13.20 -13.24 1.73
N MET A 123 12.82 -14.28 0.98
CA MET A 123 12.08 -14.11 -0.28
C MET A 123 10.72 -13.42 -0.07
N LEU A 124 9.98 -13.81 0.98
CA LEU A 124 8.69 -13.21 1.29
C LEU A 124 8.85 -11.73 1.70
N CYS A 125 9.89 -11.39 2.45
CA CYS A 125 10.20 -10.02 2.82
C CYS A 125 10.57 -9.17 1.61
N GLU A 126 11.39 -9.71 0.69
CA GLU A 126 11.75 -9.03 -0.55
C GLU A 126 10.51 -8.73 -1.40
N ASP A 127 9.65 -9.73 -1.64
CA ASP A 127 8.41 -9.57 -2.41
C ASP A 127 7.47 -8.55 -1.75
N TYR A 128 7.29 -8.63 -0.43
CA TYR A 128 6.46 -7.69 0.32
C TYR A 128 7.01 -6.26 0.25
N ASN A 129 8.30 -6.07 0.51
CA ASN A 129 8.94 -4.76 0.55
C ASN A 129 8.96 -4.10 -0.84
N ASN A 130 9.12 -4.87 -1.91
CA ASN A 130 9.01 -4.37 -3.28
C ASN A 130 7.60 -3.84 -3.59
N ASN A 131 6.56 -4.57 -3.18
CA ASN A 131 5.18 -4.12 -3.33
C ASN A 131 4.88 -2.90 -2.44
N GLU A 132 5.42 -2.86 -1.22
CA GLU A 132 5.27 -1.71 -0.31
C GLU A 132 5.87 -0.43 -0.92
N CYS A 133 7.09 -0.52 -1.49
CA CYS A 133 7.71 0.59 -2.23
C CYS A 133 6.77 1.11 -3.32
N TYR A 134 6.26 0.22 -4.17
CA TYR A 134 5.38 0.59 -5.26
C TYR A 134 4.09 1.27 -4.77
N PHE A 135 3.39 0.69 -3.78
CA PHE A 135 2.13 1.24 -3.28
C PHE A 135 2.29 2.58 -2.55
N ILE A 136 3.36 2.73 -1.77
CA ILE A 136 3.64 3.97 -1.04
C ILE A 136 4.05 5.09 -2.00
N ASP A 137 4.88 4.79 -3.00
CA ASP A 137 5.34 5.78 -3.97
C ASP A 137 4.18 6.24 -4.86
N GLU A 138 3.33 5.31 -5.33
CA GLU A 138 2.11 5.62 -6.10
C GLU A 138 1.15 6.49 -5.28
N TYR A 139 0.91 6.14 -4.00
CA TYR A 139 0.06 6.93 -3.11
C TYR A 139 0.62 8.33 -2.88
N ASN A 140 1.91 8.43 -2.56
CA ASN A 140 2.58 9.70 -2.29
C ASN A 140 2.61 10.60 -3.54
N GLU A 141 2.79 10.02 -4.73
CA GLU A 141 2.67 10.76 -5.98
C GLU A 141 1.24 11.28 -6.18
N ALA A 142 0.22 10.45 -5.96
CA ALA A 142 -1.17 10.88 -6.06
C ALA A 142 -1.51 12.00 -5.05
N ILE A 143 -0.92 11.98 -3.85
CA ILE A 143 -1.03 13.07 -2.87
C ILE A 143 -0.39 14.36 -3.39
N LYS A 144 0.79 14.30 -4.03
CA LYS A 144 1.42 15.48 -4.67
C LYS A 144 0.49 16.08 -5.73
N ILE A 145 -0.14 15.24 -6.55
CA ILE A 145 -1.09 15.68 -7.58
C ILE A 145 -2.32 16.33 -6.95
N ALA A 146 -2.93 15.70 -5.94
CA ALA A 146 -4.08 16.25 -5.22
C ALA A 146 -3.76 17.60 -4.55
N HIS A 147 -2.55 17.73 -3.98
CA HIS A 147 -2.06 18.98 -3.44
C HIS A 147 -1.93 20.06 -4.52
N GLY A 148 -1.29 19.74 -5.66
CA GLY A 148 -1.18 20.65 -6.80
C GLY A 148 -2.54 21.12 -7.33
N ARG A 149 -3.51 20.22 -7.44
CA ARG A 149 -4.91 20.56 -7.80
C ARG A 149 -5.55 21.52 -6.80
N THR A 150 -5.29 21.32 -5.50
CA THR A 150 -5.84 22.17 -4.43
C THR A 150 -5.27 23.59 -4.49
N VAL A 151 -3.94 23.69 -4.65
CA VAL A 151 -3.26 24.97 -4.83
C VAL A 151 -3.81 25.71 -6.05
N LEU A 152 -3.93 25.00 -7.18
CA LEU A 152 -4.40 25.59 -8.43
C LEU A 152 -5.87 26.05 -8.34
N ALA A 153 -6.76 25.22 -7.79
CA ALA A 153 -8.16 25.57 -7.60
C ALA A 153 -8.31 26.83 -6.73
N PHE A 154 -7.53 26.93 -5.65
CA PHE A 154 -7.49 28.11 -4.79
C PHE A 154 -6.99 29.35 -5.54
N LEU A 155 -5.87 29.23 -6.26
CA LEU A 155 -5.29 30.35 -7.02
C LEU A 155 -6.24 30.88 -8.08
N ILE A 156 -6.96 30.00 -8.79
CA ILE A 156 -7.97 30.38 -9.79
C ILE A 156 -9.13 31.12 -9.11
N ALA A 157 -9.67 30.57 -8.02
CA ALA A 157 -10.74 31.23 -7.26
C ALA A 157 -10.33 32.62 -6.74
N ARG A 158 -9.08 32.74 -6.25
CA ARG A 158 -8.50 34.01 -5.79
C ARG A 158 -8.32 35.00 -6.94
N ALA A 159 -7.78 34.57 -8.07
CA ALA A 159 -7.60 35.42 -9.25
C ALA A 159 -8.94 35.98 -9.76
N HIS A 160 -10.01 35.18 -9.75
CA HIS A 160 -11.36 35.64 -10.08
C HIS A 160 -11.91 36.66 -9.07
N ARG A 161 -11.60 36.52 -7.77
CA ARG A 161 -12.06 37.43 -6.72
C ARG A 161 -11.34 38.78 -6.75
N ASP A 162 -10.01 38.77 -6.87
CA ASP A 162 -9.17 39.95 -6.70
C ASP A 162 -8.68 40.54 -8.03
N GLY A 163 -9.18 40.04 -9.16
CA GLY A 163 -8.76 40.44 -10.50
C GLY A 163 -7.26 40.18 -10.77
N GLY A 164 -6.69 39.15 -10.13
CA GLY A 164 -5.28 38.78 -10.28
C GLY A 164 -4.26 39.71 -9.62
N ARG A 165 -4.69 40.60 -8.70
CA ARG A 165 -3.78 41.55 -8.02
C ARG A 165 -3.03 40.95 -6.84
N ASP A 166 -3.64 40.03 -6.09
CA ASP A 166 -2.98 39.37 -4.97
C ASP A 166 -2.00 38.29 -5.46
N ARG A 167 -0.72 38.47 -5.13
CA ARG A 167 0.39 37.57 -5.45
C ARG A 167 1.01 36.93 -4.22
N SER A 168 0.36 37.05 -3.06
CA SER A 168 0.86 36.48 -1.82
C SER A 168 1.02 34.96 -1.94
N PRO A 169 2.07 34.36 -1.33
CA PRO A 169 2.25 32.92 -1.28
C PRO A 169 1.02 32.23 -0.68
N VAL A 170 0.70 31.04 -1.19
CA VAL A 170 -0.37 30.21 -0.63
C VAL A 170 0.27 29.17 0.27
N HIS A 171 -0.13 29.16 1.54
CA HIS A 171 0.29 28.15 2.49
C HIS A 171 -0.91 27.26 2.81
N PHE A 172 -0.77 25.96 2.57
CA PHE A 172 -1.73 24.96 3.02
C PHE A 172 -1.21 24.29 4.29
N TYR A 173 -2.09 23.96 5.22
CA TYR A 173 -1.71 23.18 6.40
C TYR A 173 -1.31 21.77 5.98
N GLU A 174 -0.10 21.36 6.36
CA GLU A 174 0.51 20.05 6.02
C GLU A 174 -0.37 18.86 6.42
N GLU A 175 -1.19 19.00 7.47
CA GLU A 175 -2.07 17.95 7.97
C GLU A 175 -3.09 17.43 6.94
N THR A 176 -3.36 18.21 5.89
CA THR A 176 -4.31 17.86 4.81
C THR A 176 -3.73 16.85 3.82
N PHE A 177 -2.40 16.80 3.66
CA PHE A 177 -1.71 15.98 2.66
C PHE A 177 -0.69 15.10 3.37
N ARG A 178 -1.17 13.98 3.92
CA ARG A 178 -0.33 13.06 4.69
C ARG A 178 0.42 12.11 3.76
N TYR A 179 1.69 12.43 3.52
CA TYR A 179 2.62 11.46 2.95
C TYR A 179 2.82 10.29 3.90
N LYS A 180 3.06 9.12 3.34
CA LYS A 180 3.37 7.91 4.10
C LYS A 180 4.83 7.54 3.93
N ALA A 181 5.42 7.04 5.01
CA ALA A 181 6.71 6.37 4.98
C ALA A 181 6.52 4.90 4.55
N HIS A 182 7.56 4.32 3.97
CA HIS A 182 7.63 2.89 3.73
C HIS A 182 7.62 2.12 5.05
N VAL A 183 6.93 0.98 5.06
CA VAL A 183 6.89 0.08 6.21
C VAL A 183 7.41 -1.28 5.76
N PHE A 184 8.69 -1.50 6.03
CA PHE A 184 9.37 -2.74 5.64
C PHE A 184 9.18 -3.82 6.69
N CYS A 185 9.08 -5.06 6.20
CA CYS A 185 9.22 -6.24 7.03
C CYS A 185 10.65 -6.80 6.91
N PHE A 186 11.06 -7.50 7.95
CA PHE A 186 12.40 -8.09 8.06
C PHE A 186 12.30 -9.57 8.45
N GLU A 187 13.33 -10.34 8.10
CA GLU A 187 13.37 -11.80 8.33
C GLU A 187 13.32 -12.17 9.83
N ASP A 188 13.79 -11.26 10.69
CA ASP A 188 13.79 -11.37 12.14
C ASP A 188 12.51 -10.83 12.79
N ASP A 189 11.54 -10.37 12.00
CA ASP A 189 10.23 -9.99 12.51
C ASP A 189 9.57 -11.14 13.30
N PRO A 190 8.81 -10.81 14.36
CA PRO A 190 8.22 -11.81 15.23
C PRO A 190 7.18 -12.67 14.51
N GLU A 191 6.98 -13.88 15.01
CA GLU A 191 5.90 -14.77 14.53
C GLU A 191 4.71 -14.72 15.50
N ILE A 192 3.53 -14.30 15.00
CA ILE A 192 2.34 -14.08 15.85
C ILE A 192 1.85 -15.37 16.53
N ASN A 193 1.98 -16.50 15.83
CA ASN A 193 1.52 -17.83 16.25
C ASN A 193 2.58 -18.90 15.99
N GLY A 194 3.85 -18.49 16.12
CA GLY A 194 5.02 -19.35 15.95
C GLY A 194 5.37 -20.20 17.17
N ASP A 195 4.93 -19.78 18.36
CA ASP A 195 5.19 -20.49 19.61
C ASP A 195 4.14 -21.57 19.87
N ASP A 196 4.61 -22.75 20.32
CA ASP A 196 3.79 -23.89 20.73
C ASP A 196 3.19 -23.72 22.14
#